data_AF-A0A3S2AFN0-F1
#
_entry.id   AF-A0A3S2AFN0-F1
#
_cell.length_a   1.000
_cell.length_b   1.000
_cell.length_c   1.000
_cell.angle_alpha   90.00
_cell.angle_beta   90.00
_cell.angle_gamma   90.00
#
_symmetry.space_group_name_H-M   'P 1'
#
loop_
_entity.id
_entity.type
_entity.pdbx_description
1 polymer ?
#
loop_
_entity_poly.entity_id
_entity_poly.type
_entity_poly.pdbx_seq_one_letter_code
_entity_poly.pdbx_strand_id
1 'polypeptide(L)'
;GQTMIERRDAFELMRDQAADHYDQQTGSAWRPRTGSMVNHHHLTAAMIDSRDFLAARRRAETEIMLPAGPKIAFSGGDSADHQLIWAKLDQIRAKHPDMVLMHGGSPKGAEKIAARWADHRKVPQVAFKPDWSKHAKAAPFKRNDQMLAVMPIGVIIFRGTGIQENLADKARKLGIPVYRLVNGGA
;
A
#
# COMPACT_ATOMS: atom_id res chain seq x y z
N GLY A 1 7.16 27.92 18.20
CA GLY A 1 6.28 26.72 18.20
C GLY A 1 6.98 25.47 18.69
N GLN A 2 7.87 25.54 19.70
CA GLN A 2 8.50 24.37 20.35
C GLN A 2 7.67 23.83 21.55
N THR A 3 6.83 24.69 22.14
CA THR A 3 6.22 24.44 23.45
C THR A 3 5.14 23.36 23.50
N MET A 4 4.47 23.04 22.39
CA MET A 4 3.36 22.07 22.40
C MET A 4 3.82 20.63 22.16
N ILE A 5 4.96 20.44 21.50
CA ILE A 5 5.56 19.12 21.26
C ILE A 5 6.22 18.64 22.56
N GLU A 6 7.04 19.49 23.19
CA GLU A 6 7.68 19.19 24.47
C GLU A 6 6.65 18.87 25.58
N ARG A 7 5.54 19.61 25.62
CA ARG A 7 4.42 19.31 26.55
C ARG A 7 3.83 17.94 26.28
N ARG A 8 3.61 17.59 25.02
CA ARG A 8 3.06 16.30 24.62
C ARG A 8 4.01 15.16 24.99
N ASP A 9 5.30 15.31 24.70
CA ASP A 9 6.33 14.31 25.03
C ASP A 9 6.43 14.11 26.55
N ALA A 10 6.34 15.19 27.32
CA ALA A 10 6.27 15.12 28.77
C ALA A 10 5.04 14.34 29.26
N PHE A 11 3.87 14.54 28.66
CA PHE A 11 2.66 13.78 29.00
C PHE A 11 2.73 12.30 28.58
N GLU A 12 3.33 12.00 27.42
CA GLU A 12 3.54 10.61 26.96
C GLU A 12 4.53 9.89 27.89
N LEU A 13 5.63 10.54 28.29
CA LEU A 13 6.60 10.01 29.25
C LEU A 13 5.97 9.78 30.64
N MET A 14 5.21 10.75 31.15
CA MET A 14 4.51 10.61 32.44
C MET A 14 3.53 9.44 32.42
N ARG A 15 2.80 9.25 31.31
CA ARG A 15 1.87 8.12 31.15
C ARG A 15 2.60 6.78 31.18
N ASP A 16 3.72 6.67 30.48
CA ASP A 16 4.47 5.42 30.38
C ASP A 16 5.10 5.05 31.74
N GLN A 17 5.68 6.04 32.45
CA GLN A 17 6.17 5.83 33.82
C GLN A 17 5.05 5.43 34.80
N ALA A 18 3.88 6.03 34.67
CA ALA A 18 2.72 5.66 35.50
C ALA A 18 2.23 4.24 35.21
N ALA A 19 2.28 3.80 33.94
CA ALA A 19 1.91 2.45 33.55
C ALA A 19 2.90 1.41 34.13
N ASP A 20 4.20 1.69 34.09
CA ASP A 20 5.24 0.83 34.67
C ASP A 20 5.09 0.70 36.19
N HIS A 21 4.82 1.81 36.89
CA HIS A 21 4.59 1.78 38.33
C HIS A 21 3.30 1.04 38.70
N TYR A 22 2.23 1.17 37.90
CA TYR A 22 1.00 0.43 38.11
C TYR A 22 1.21 -1.09 37.96
N ASP A 23 1.98 -1.52 36.95
CA ASP A 23 2.32 -2.93 36.76
C ASP A 23 3.13 -3.49 37.93
N GLN A 24 4.13 -2.73 38.41
CA GLN A 24 4.92 -3.10 39.58
C GLN A 24 4.09 -3.23 40.87
N GLN A 25 3.09 -2.37 41.06
CA GLN A 25 2.27 -2.34 42.29
C GLN A 25 1.09 -3.32 42.26
N THR A 26 0.50 -3.56 41.09
CA THR A 26 -0.73 -4.36 40.97
C THR A 26 -0.51 -5.73 40.34
N GLY A 27 0.67 -5.96 39.75
CA GLY A 27 0.99 -7.17 38.99
C GLY A 27 0.22 -7.29 37.67
N SER A 28 -0.40 -6.21 37.20
CA SER A 28 -1.18 -6.18 35.97
C SER A 28 -0.87 -4.95 35.13
N ALA A 29 -0.64 -5.15 33.83
CA ALA A 29 -0.32 -4.06 32.92
C ALA A 29 -1.52 -3.10 32.76
N TRP A 30 -1.34 -1.83 33.11
CA TRP A 30 -2.34 -0.80 32.85
C TRP A 30 -2.54 -0.60 31.35
N ARG A 31 -3.79 -0.51 30.89
CA ARG A 31 -4.13 -0.23 29.49
C ARG A 31 -5.20 0.85 29.39
N PRO A 32 -5.12 1.76 28.40
CA PRO A 32 -6.13 2.78 28.21
C PRO A 32 -7.47 2.14 27.83
N ARG A 33 -8.57 2.66 28.39
CA ARG A 33 -9.93 2.17 28.13
C ARG A 33 -10.38 2.37 26.67
N THR A 34 -9.77 3.30 25.96
CA THR A 34 -10.03 3.61 24.55
C THR A 34 -8.76 4.13 23.88
N GLY A 35 -8.43 3.64 22.68
CA GLY A 35 -7.22 4.01 21.93
C GLY A 35 -6.07 3.00 22.05
N SER A 36 -5.05 3.15 21.21
CA SER A 36 -3.84 2.30 21.22
C SER A 36 -2.66 3.04 21.86
N MET A 37 -1.83 2.34 22.61
CA MET A 37 -0.57 2.86 23.16
C MET A 37 0.43 3.05 22.02
N VAL A 38 0.53 4.27 21.49
CA VAL A 38 1.54 4.63 20.49
C VAL A 38 2.49 5.64 21.14
N ASN A 39 3.79 5.39 21.02
CA ASN A 39 4.85 6.21 21.58
C ASN A 39 5.56 6.97 20.46
N HIS A 40 5.64 8.30 20.52
CA HIS A 40 6.13 9.14 19.41
C HIS A 40 7.59 9.60 19.55
N HIS A 41 8.38 8.91 20.38
CA HIS A 41 9.68 9.34 20.93
C HIS A 41 10.83 9.61 19.91
N HIS A 42 10.65 9.45 18.59
CA HIS A 42 11.72 9.62 17.61
C HIS A 42 11.32 10.36 16.31
N LEU A 43 10.54 11.43 16.41
CA LEU A 43 10.28 12.32 15.26
C LEU A 43 10.87 13.72 15.50
N THR A 44 12.20 13.80 15.50
CA THR A 44 12.95 15.06 15.38
C THR A 44 12.65 15.71 14.02
N ALA A 45 11.81 16.74 14.03
CA ALA A 45 11.39 17.52 12.87
C ALA A 45 12.46 18.53 12.46
N ALA A 46 13.53 18.07 11.79
CA ALA A 46 14.27 18.92 10.87
C ALA A 46 13.48 18.97 9.55
N MET A 47 12.68 20.02 9.39
CA MET A 47 12.08 20.50 8.12
C MET A 47 11.71 19.40 7.10
N ILE A 48 10.72 18.59 7.42
CA ILE A 48 10.03 17.76 6.42
C ILE A 48 8.78 18.54 6.02
N ASP A 49 8.64 18.82 4.71
CA ASP A 49 7.46 19.47 4.13
C ASP A 49 6.19 18.81 4.71
N SER A 50 5.23 19.60 5.18
CA SER A 50 3.99 19.09 5.79
C SER A 50 3.26 18.10 4.88
N ARG A 51 3.49 18.20 3.57
CA ARG A 51 3.01 17.24 2.57
C ARG A 51 3.68 15.87 2.67
N ASP A 52 5.00 15.84 2.86
CA ASP A 52 5.76 14.60 3.03
C ASP A 52 5.47 13.95 4.37
N PHE A 53 5.24 14.72 5.43
CA PHE A 53 4.79 14.19 6.72
C PHE A 53 3.41 13.54 6.64
N LEU A 54 2.43 14.18 5.98
CA LEU A 54 1.09 13.61 5.80
C LEU A 54 1.10 12.40 4.84
N ALA A 55 1.93 12.43 3.80
CA ALA A 55 2.12 11.31 2.90
C ALA A 55 2.82 10.14 3.60
N ALA A 56 3.87 10.41 4.39
CA ALA A 56 4.57 9.42 5.20
C ALA A 56 3.67 8.84 6.30
N ARG A 57 2.79 9.65 6.91
CA ARG A 57 1.81 9.18 7.89
C ARG A 57 0.72 8.30 7.25
N ARG A 58 0.18 8.69 6.09
CA ARG A 58 -0.76 7.84 5.34
C ARG A 58 -0.09 6.56 4.83
N ARG A 59 1.17 6.63 4.41
CA ARG A 59 1.99 5.46 4.07
C ARG A 59 2.17 4.57 5.29
N ALA A 60 2.59 5.10 6.44
CA ALA A 60 2.77 4.35 7.67
C ALA A 60 1.46 3.68 8.15
N GLU A 61 0.34 4.40 8.13
CA GLU A 61 -0.99 3.87 8.49
C GLU A 61 -1.44 2.75 7.51
N THR A 62 -1.01 2.79 6.25
CA THR A 62 -1.29 1.75 5.25
C THR A 62 -0.25 0.62 5.29
N GLU A 63 1.01 0.93 5.63
CA GLU A 63 2.16 0.01 5.70
C GLU A 63 2.10 -0.92 6.92
N ILE A 64 1.41 -0.53 8.00
CA ILE A 64 1.17 -1.41 9.16
C ILE A 64 0.43 -2.71 8.76
N MET A 65 -0.23 -2.76 7.59
CA MET A 65 -0.95 -3.94 7.08
C MET A 65 -0.39 -4.51 5.76
N LEU A 66 0.67 -3.93 5.19
CA LEU A 66 1.24 -4.37 3.91
C LEU A 66 2.57 -5.10 4.12
N PRO A 67 2.82 -6.22 3.41
CA PRO A 67 4.11 -6.87 3.46
C PRO A 67 5.25 -5.91 3.10
N ALA A 68 6.39 -6.05 3.77
CA ALA A 68 7.60 -5.30 3.46
C ALA A 68 8.11 -5.66 2.05
N GLY A 69 8.63 -4.67 1.32
CA GLY A 69 9.23 -4.85 0.00
C GLY A 69 8.74 -3.84 -1.05
N PRO A 70 9.39 -3.77 -2.23
CA PRO A 70 8.98 -2.92 -3.34
C PRO A 70 7.59 -3.29 -3.86
N LYS A 71 6.66 -2.34 -3.84
CA LYS A 71 5.27 -2.58 -4.27
C LYS A 71 5.15 -2.37 -5.77
N ILE A 72 4.61 -3.36 -6.48
CA ILE A 72 4.40 -3.31 -7.93
C ILE A 72 2.92 -3.51 -8.21
N ALA A 73 2.29 -2.53 -8.83
CA ALA A 73 0.88 -2.59 -9.18
C ALA A 73 0.69 -3.27 -10.53
N PHE A 74 -0.33 -4.12 -10.63
CA PHE A 74 -0.73 -4.82 -11.84
C PHE A 74 -2.23 -4.59 -12.08
N SER A 75 -2.57 -4.22 -13.31
CA SER A 75 -3.96 -4.17 -13.76
C SER A 75 -4.07 -4.61 -15.21
N GLY A 76 -5.12 -5.37 -15.51
CA GLY A 76 -5.44 -5.80 -16.85
C GLY A 76 -6.91 -6.19 -16.93
N GLY A 77 -7.48 -6.13 -18.13
CA GLY A 77 -8.86 -6.54 -18.38
C GLY A 77 -8.96 -8.04 -18.62
N ASP A 78 -9.88 -8.41 -19.50
CA ASP A 78 -10.10 -9.79 -19.91
C ASP A 78 -9.04 -10.22 -20.94
N SER A 79 -7.84 -10.53 -20.45
CA SER A 79 -6.78 -11.15 -21.25
C SER A 79 -6.64 -12.61 -20.84
N ALA A 80 -6.49 -13.48 -21.84
CA ALA A 80 -6.27 -14.91 -21.67
C ALA A 80 -4.80 -15.33 -21.83
N ASP A 81 -3.91 -14.41 -22.21
CA ASP A 81 -2.50 -14.74 -22.46
C ASP A 81 -1.72 -14.85 -21.14
N HIS A 82 -1.82 -16.02 -20.52
CA HIS A 82 -1.15 -16.27 -19.25
C HIS A 82 0.36 -16.35 -19.39
N GLN A 83 0.88 -16.79 -20.54
CA GLN A 83 2.32 -16.94 -20.76
C GLN A 83 2.99 -15.57 -20.78
N LEU A 84 2.41 -14.61 -21.50
CA LEU A 84 2.93 -13.25 -21.56
C LEU A 84 2.92 -12.57 -20.18
N ILE A 85 1.82 -12.72 -19.43
CA ILE A 85 1.69 -12.16 -18.08
C ILE A 85 2.75 -12.75 -17.14
N TRP A 86 2.90 -14.08 -17.14
CA TRP A 86 3.86 -14.76 -16.28
C TRP A 86 5.30 -14.43 -16.63
N ALA A 87 5.64 -14.45 -17.92
CA ALA A 87 6.98 -14.09 -18.39
C ALA A 87 7.36 -12.67 -17.97
N LYS A 88 6.41 -11.72 -18.08
CA LYS A 88 6.66 -10.34 -17.67
C LYS A 88 6.83 -10.20 -16.16
N LEU A 89 5.99 -10.87 -15.37
CA LEU A 89 6.10 -10.84 -13.92
C LEU A 89 7.37 -11.54 -13.43
N ASP A 90 7.78 -12.65 -14.04
CA ASP A 90 9.04 -13.34 -13.76
C ASP A 90 10.25 -12.43 -14.09
N GLN A 91 10.22 -11.69 -15.20
CA GLN A 91 11.26 -10.71 -15.54
C GLN A 91 11.39 -9.61 -14.47
N ILE A 92 10.27 -9.15 -13.93
CA ILE A 92 10.25 -8.08 -12.92
C ILE A 92 10.72 -8.63 -11.56
N ARG A 93 10.27 -9.82 -11.18
CA ARG A 93 10.73 -10.51 -9.97
C ARG A 93 12.23 -10.77 -9.99
N ALA A 94 12.80 -11.09 -11.16
CA ALA A 94 14.25 -11.24 -11.29
C ALA A 94 15.01 -9.95 -10.93
N LYS A 95 14.40 -8.77 -11.13
CA LYS A 95 14.98 -7.46 -10.74
C LYS A 95 14.63 -7.05 -9.32
N HIS A 96 13.47 -7.46 -8.82
CA HIS A 96 12.95 -7.17 -7.49
C HIS A 96 12.49 -8.46 -6.80
N PRO A 97 13.42 -9.27 -6.24
CA PRO A 97 13.10 -10.58 -5.68
C PRO A 97 12.13 -10.55 -4.50
N ASP A 98 12.14 -9.45 -3.74
CA ASP A 98 11.33 -9.16 -2.56
C ASP A 98 10.06 -8.34 -2.88
N MET A 99 9.67 -8.25 -4.16
CA MET A 99 8.53 -7.47 -4.58
C MET A 99 7.21 -7.95 -3.97
N VAL A 100 6.29 -7.01 -3.77
CA VAL A 100 4.89 -7.27 -3.41
C VAL A 100 4.00 -6.93 -4.59
N LEU A 101 3.20 -7.90 -5.05
CA LEU A 101 2.28 -7.71 -6.16
C LEU A 101 0.95 -7.13 -5.68
N MET A 102 0.60 -5.92 -6.14
CA MET A 102 -0.71 -5.32 -5.88
C MET A 102 -1.60 -5.45 -7.12
N HIS A 103 -2.85 -5.87 -6.96
CA HIS A 103 -3.78 -6.02 -8.09
C HIS A 103 -5.23 -5.72 -7.68
N GLY A 104 -6.15 -5.61 -8.65
CA GLY A 104 -7.55 -5.24 -8.42
C GLY A 104 -8.46 -6.32 -7.83
N GLY A 105 -7.94 -7.54 -7.64
CA GLY A 105 -8.72 -8.65 -7.11
C GLY A 105 -9.84 -9.17 -8.02
N SER A 106 -9.84 -8.88 -9.33
CA SER A 106 -10.83 -9.45 -10.25
C SER A 106 -10.73 -10.98 -10.26
N PRO A 107 -11.85 -11.71 -10.17
CA PRO A 107 -11.87 -13.18 -10.18
C PRO A 107 -11.66 -13.79 -11.58
N LYS A 108 -11.50 -12.95 -12.62
CA LYS A 108 -11.34 -13.34 -14.04
C LYS A 108 -10.30 -12.48 -14.75
N GLY A 109 -9.87 -12.93 -15.92
CA GLY A 109 -8.95 -12.21 -16.80
C GLY A 109 -7.52 -12.11 -16.27
N ALA A 110 -6.83 -11.03 -16.66
CA ALA A 110 -5.41 -10.83 -16.40
C ALA A 110 -5.07 -10.76 -14.90
N GLU A 111 -5.90 -10.09 -14.10
CA GLU A 111 -5.66 -9.95 -12.66
C GLU A 111 -5.75 -11.29 -11.93
N LYS A 112 -6.63 -12.21 -12.36
CA LYS A 112 -6.69 -13.58 -11.82
C LYS A 112 -5.41 -14.35 -12.15
N ILE A 113 -4.94 -14.23 -13.38
CA ILE A 113 -3.71 -14.89 -13.84
C ILE A 113 -2.50 -14.38 -13.05
N ALA A 114 -2.41 -13.07 -12.83
CA ALA A 114 -1.36 -12.46 -12.03
C ALA A 114 -1.40 -12.91 -10.56
N ALA A 115 -2.61 -13.02 -9.98
CA ALA A 115 -2.77 -13.56 -8.63
C ALA A 115 -2.31 -15.02 -8.52
N ARG A 116 -2.62 -15.85 -9.53
CA ARG A 116 -2.14 -17.25 -9.60
C ARG A 116 -0.63 -17.35 -9.78
N TRP A 117 -0.04 -16.46 -10.56
CA TRP A 117 1.41 -16.37 -10.68
C TRP A 117 2.06 -16.09 -9.32
N ALA A 118 1.52 -15.14 -8.55
CA ALA A 118 2.04 -14.80 -7.24
C ALA A 118 1.94 -15.98 -6.26
N ASP A 119 0.81 -16.68 -6.24
CA ASP A 119 0.62 -17.91 -5.44
C ASP A 119 1.64 -19.00 -5.80
N HIS A 120 1.88 -19.19 -7.10
CA HIS A 120 2.79 -20.22 -7.61
C HIS A 120 4.26 -19.89 -7.30
N ARG A 121 4.65 -18.61 -7.41
CA ARG A 121 6.02 -18.14 -7.17
C ARG A 121 6.29 -17.74 -5.71
N LYS A 122 5.29 -17.89 -4.82
CA LYS A 122 5.33 -17.48 -3.40
C LYS A 122 5.67 -16.00 -3.21
N VAL A 123 5.15 -15.17 -4.11
CA VAL A 123 5.29 -13.71 -4.05
C VAL A 123 4.15 -13.16 -3.18
N PRO A 124 4.43 -12.31 -2.17
CA PRO A 124 3.38 -11.66 -1.41
C PRO A 124 2.47 -10.84 -2.34
N GLN A 125 1.16 -10.99 -2.19
CA GLN A 125 0.18 -10.26 -3.00
C GLN A 125 -0.89 -9.57 -2.17
N VAL A 126 -1.36 -8.43 -2.67
CA VAL A 126 -2.40 -7.61 -2.03
C VAL A 126 -3.49 -7.29 -3.05
N ALA A 127 -4.71 -7.70 -2.74
CA ALA A 127 -5.88 -7.49 -3.59
C ALA A 127 -6.68 -6.25 -3.15
N PHE A 128 -6.65 -5.20 -3.97
CA PHE A 128 -7.47 -3.99 -3.82
C PHE A 128 -8.84 -4.20 -4.46
N LYS A 129 -9.72 -4.94 -3.77
CA LYS A 129 -11.07 -5.21 -4.27
C LYS A 129 -11.92 -3.93 -4.26
N PRO A 130 -12.72 -3.67 -5.32
CA PRO A 130 -13.62 -2.52 -5.34
C PRO A 130 -14.71 -2.65 -4.28
N ASP A 131 -14.85 -1.63 -3.42
CA ASP A 131 -15.93 -1.54 -2.44
C ASP A 131 -17.19 -0.96 -3.08
N TRP A 132 -18.04 -1.84 -3.60
CA TRP A 132 -19.30 -1.48 -4.25
C TRP A 132 -20.32 -0.88 -3.28
N SER A 133 -20.29 -1.27 -2.00
CA SER A 133 -21.24 -0.77 -0.99
C SER A 133 -21.03 0.72 -0.73
N LYS A 134 -19.76 1.15 -0.74
CA LYS A 134 -19.36 2.51 -0.36
C LYS A 134 -19.25 3.46 -1.55
N HIS A 135 -18.97 2.93 -2.74
CA HIS A 135 -18.62 3.75 -3.90
C HIS A 135 -19.41 3.41 -5.18
N ALA A 136 -20.30 2.41 -5.16
CA ALA A 136 -21.15 2.02 -6.29
C ALA A 136 -20.36 1.97 -7.61
N LYS A 137 -20.85 2.65 -8.66
CA LYS A 137 -20.20 2.69 -9.99
C LYS A 137 -18.78 3.28 -9.99
N ALA A 138 -18.42 4.06 -8.96
CA ALA A 138 -17.08 4.64 -8.83
C ALA A 138 -16.09 3.70 -8.12
N ALA A 139 -16.54 2.56 -7.56
CA ALA A 139 -15.69 1.64 -6.81
C ALA A 139 -14.43 1.18 -7.56
N PRO A 140 -14.48 0.85 -8.87
CA PRO A 140 -13.28 0.48 -9.63
C PRO A 140 -12.25 1.61 -9.76
N PHE A 141 -12.69 2.86 -9.77
CA PHE A 141 -11.79 4.02 -9.87
C PHE A 141 -11.24 4.42 -8.50
N LYS A 142 -12.04 4.28 -7.44
CA LYS A 142 -11.60 4.54 -6.06
C LYS A 142 -10.58 3.50 -5.56
N ARG A 143 -10.71 2.23 -5.95
CA ARG A 143 -9.66 1.23 -5.67
C ARG A 143 -8.33 1.59 -6.32
N ASN A 144 -8.33 2.21 -7.50
CA ASN A 144 -7.10 2.65 -8.17
C ASN A 144 -6.43 3.78 -7.37
N ASP A 145 -7.22 4.70 -6.82
CA ASP A 145 -6.71 5.75 -5.94
C ASP A 145 -6.06 5.16 -4.69
N GLN A 146 -6.70 4.17 -4.07
CA GLN A 146 -6.15 3.45 -2.91
C GLN A 146 -4.87 2.69 -3.24
N MET A 147 -4.84 1.99 -4.37
CA MET A 147 -3.66 1.25 -4.82
C MET A 147 -2.48 2.18 -5.11
N LEU A 148 -2.72 3.34 -5.73
CA LEU A 148 -1.68 4.32 -6.01
C LEU A 148 -1.24 5.11 -4.77
N ALA A 149 -2.11 5.26 -3.76
CA ALA A 149 -1.75 5.89 -2.49
C ALA A 149 -0.64 5.14 -1.74
N VAL A 150 -0.48 3.85 -2.00
CA VAL A 150 0.64 3.01 -1.50
C VAL A 150 1.97 3.35 -2.18
N MET A 151 1.96 4.16 -3.24
CA MET A 151 3.14 4.58 -3.99
C MET A 151 3.97 3.39 -4.50
N PRO A 152 3.40 2.57 -5.40
CA PRO A 152 4.17 1.52 -6.05
C PRO A 152 5.38 2.10 -6.81
N ILE A 153 6.46 1.33 -6.86
CA ILE A 153 7.67 1.68 -7.63
C ILE A 153 7.42 1.61 -9.15
N GLY A 154 6.35 0.93 -9.56
CA GLY A 154 5.93 0.83 -10.95
C GLY A 154 4.55 0.21 -11.11
N VAL A 155 3.90 0.53 -12.23
CA VAL A 155 2.57 0.04 -12.58
C VAL A 155 2.64 -0.70 -13.92
N ILE A 156 2.19 -1.94 -13.94
CA ILE A 156 2.08 -2.77 -15.14
C ILE A 156 0.63 -2.73 -15.60
N ILE A 157 0.40 -2.29 -16.83
CA ILE A 157 -0.92 -2.18 -17.43
C ILE A 157 -1.00 -3.10 -18.66
N PHE A 158 -1.84 -4.13 -18.55
CA PHE A 158 -2.27 -4.95 -19.68
C PHE A 158 -3.55 -4.37 -20.30
N ARG A 159 -3.83 -4.78 -21.54
CA ARG A 159 -5.05 -4.37 -22.26
C ARG A 159 -6.29 -4.58 -21.40
N GLY A 160 -7.20 -3.61 -21.42
CA GLY A 160 -8.41 -3.62 -20.62
C GLY A 160 -9.39 -2.53 -21.03
N THR A 161 -10.14 -2.01 -20.06
CA THR A 161 -11.15 -0.96 -20.25
C THR A 161 -10.64 0.38 -19.73
N GLY A 162 -11.50 1.40 -19.72
CA GLY A 162 -11.19 2.72 -19.15
C GLY A 162 -10.76 2.68 -17.66
N ILE A 163 -10.98 1.57 -16.94
CA ILE A 163 -10.47 1.38 -15.57
C ILE A 163 -8.94 1.26 -15.57
N GLN A 164 -8.37 0.49 -16.51
CA GLN A 164 -6.92 0.34 -16.66
C GLN A 164 -6.27 1.64 -17.15
N GLU A 165 -6.94 2.35 -18.06
CA GLU A 165 -6.48 3.64 -18.56
C GLU A 165 -6.48 4.70 -17.46
N ASN A 166 -7.53 4.74 -16.63
CA ASN A 166 -7.58 5.62 -15.48
C ASN A 166 -6.42 5.36 -14.50
N LEU A 167 -6.09 4.10 -14.23
CA LEU A 167 -4.96 3.75 -13.37
C LEU A 167 -3.64 4.23 -13.99
N ALA A 168 -3.44 3.99 -15.29
CA ALA A 168 -2.25 4.43 -16.02
C ALA A 168 -2.08 5.96 -15.98
N ASP A 169 -3.14 6.70 -16.26
CA ASP A 169 -3.10 8.16 -16.32
C ASP A 169 -2.83 8.77 -14.93
N LYS A 170 -3.45 8.22 -13.89
CA LYS A 170 -3.19 8.64 -12.50
C LYS A 170 -1.76 8.32 -12.06
N ALA A 171 -1.24 7.15 -12.41
CA ALA A 171 0.13 6.76 -12.11
C ALA A 171 1.15 7.72 -12.76
N ARG A 172 0.96 8.04 -14.05
CA ARG A 172 1.80 9.03 -14.74
C ARG A 172 1.76 10.40 -14.08
N LYS A 173 0.57 10.87 -13.68
CA LYS A 173 0.40 12.15 -12.97
C LYS A 173 1.15 12.18 -11.63
N LEU A 174 1.33 11.03 -10.99
CA LEU A 174 2.09 10.87 -9.75
C LEU A 174 3.59 10.64 -9.99
N GLY A 175 4.06 10.63 -11.24
CA GLY A 175 5.45 10.35 -11.60
C GLY A 175 5.84 8.87 -11.45
N ILE A 176 4.88 7.97 -11.30
CA ILE A 176 5.14 6.54 -11.16
C ILE A 176 5.36 5.94 -12.57
N PRO A 177 6.46 5.18 -12.79
CA PRO A 177 6.70 4.50 -14.06
C PRO A 177 5.55 3.56 -14.46
N VAL A 178 5.04 3.71 -15.68
CA VAL A 178 3.97 2.88 -16.23
C VAL A 178 4.50 2.04 -17.38
N TYR A 179 4.42 0.71 -17.23
CA TYR A 179 4.77 -0.26 -18.26
C TYR A 179 3.49 -0.77 -18.92
N ARG A 180 3.23 -0.34 -20.15
CA ARG A 180 2.09 -0.82 -20.94
C ARG A 180 2.51 -2.00 -21.80
N LEU A 181 1.84 -3.13 -21.66
CA LEU A 181 1.96 -4.23 -22.62
C LEU A 181 0.81 -4.12 -23.62
N VAL A 182 1.14 -3.59 -24.79
CA VAL A 182 0.34 -3.75 -26.01
C VAL A 182 0.87 -5.01 -26.66
N ASN A 183 0.01 -5.96 -27.02
CA ASN A 183 0.42 -7.07 -27.88
C ASN A 183 1.12 -6.45 -29.09
N GLY A 184 2.35 -6.87 -29.38
CA GLY A 184 3.05 -6.48 -30.59
C GLY A 184 2.16 -6.81 -31.79
N GLY A 185 1.55 -5.78 -32.37
CA GLY A 185 1.36 -5.76 -33.80
C GLY A 185 2.71 -5.48 -34.42
N ALA A 186 3.03 -6.24 -35.47
CA ALA A 186 4.18 -5.99 -36.34
C ALA A 186 4.33 -4.52 -36.72
#